data_AF-A0A735VTB1-F1
#
_entry.id   AF-A0A735VTB1-F1
#
_cell.length_a   1.000
_cell.length_b   1.000
_cell.length_c   1.000
_cell.angle_alpha   90.00
_cell.angle_beta   90.00
_cell.angle_gamma   90.00
#
_symmetry.space_group_name_H-M   'P 1'
#
loop_
_entity.id
_entity.type
_entity.pdbx_description
1 polymer ?
#
loop_
_entity_poly.entity_id
_entity_poly.type
_entity_poly.pdbx_seq_one_letter_code
_entity_poly.pdbx_strand_id
1 'polypeptide(L)' 'MKRLLLAALLVCISFTSFADTGCGPFTINWKAQDGLARINGQKPETQKITFLKQKGDYDNVNIQ' A
#
# COMPACT_ATOMS: atom_id res chain seq x y z
N MET A 1 -9.54 -19.53 -34.96
CA MET A 1 -8.29 -18.79 -34.66
C MET A 1 -8.52 -17.47 -33.94
N LYS A 2 -9.37 -16.54 -34.43
CA LYS A 2 -9.65 -15.25 -33.75
C LYS A 2 -10.08 -15.36 -32.27
N ARG A 3 -10.90 -16.36 -31.92
CA ARG A 3 -11.34 -16.59 -30.53
C ARG A 3 -10.22 -17.06 -29.59
N LEU A 4 -9.28 -17.85 -30.10
CA LEU A 4 -8.09 -18.30 -29.36
C LEU A 4 -7.09 -17.16 -29.15
N LEU A 5 -6.94 -16.29 -30.15
CA LEU A 5 -6.14 -15.06 -30.04
C LEU A 5 -6.71 -14.08 -28.99
N LEU A 6 -8.04 -13.93 -28.92
CA LEU A 6 -8.68 -13.10 -27.89
C LEU A 6 -8.45 -13.67 -26.48
N ALA A 7 -8.58 -14.99 -26.32
CA ALA A 7 -8.36 -15.64 -25.03
C ALA A 7 -6.91 -15.49 -24.54
N ALA A 8 -5.94 -15.64 -25.44
CA ALA A 8 -4.53 -15.42 -25.13
C ALA A 8 -4.23 -13.97 -24.70
N LEU A 9 -4.91 -12.98 -25.31
CA LEU A 9 -4.74 -11.57 -24.94
C LEU A 9 -5.28 -11.25 -23.54
N LEU A 10 -6.39 -11.86 -23.13
CA LEU A 10 -6.98 -11.65 -21.80
C LEU A 10 -6.09 -12.16 -20.66
N VAL A 11 -5.30 -13.21 -20.87
CA VAL A 11 -4.39 -13.78 -19.86
C VAL A 11 -3.23 -12.84 -19.52
N CYS A 12 -2.87 -11.94 -20.44
CA CYS A 12 -1.78 -10.98 -20.22
C CYS A 12 -2.19 -9.75 -19.39
N ILE A 13 -3.47 -9.61 -19.04
CA ILE A 13 -3.96 -8.48 -18.26
C ILE A 13 -3.64 -8.75 -16.78
N SER A 14 -2.57 -8.12 -16.29
CA SER A 14 -2.26 -8.13 -14.85
C SER A 14 -3.24 -7.23 -14.11
N PHE A 15 -3.95 -7.77 -13.13
CA PHE A 15 -4.81 -6.98 -12.25
C PHE A 15 -3.95 -6.36 -11.13
N THR A 16 -4.06 -5.05 -10.92
CA THR A 16 -3.48 -4.42 -9.74
C THR A 16 -4.36 -4.72 -8.54
N SER A 17 -3.83 -5.46 -7.57
CA SER A 17 -4.51 -5.68 -6.29
C SER A 17 -4.38 -4.44 -5.41
N PHE A 18 -5.50 -3.77 -5.14
CA PHE A 18 -5.61 -2.75 -4.11
C PHE A 18 -5.92 -3.45 -2.78
N ALA A 19 -4.86 -3.84 -2.06
CA ALA A 19 -4.99 -4.43 -0.73
C ALA A 19 -4.90 -3.33 0.33
N ASP A 20 -6.04 -2.68 0.61
CA ASP A 20 -6.17 -1.85 1.80
C ASP A 20 -6.43 -2.75 3.02
N THR A 21 -5.83 -2.39 4.15
CA THR A 21 -5.97 -3.15 5.40
C THR A 21 -7.15 -2.61 6.20
N GLY A 22 -8.05 -3.48 6.64
CA GLY A 22 -9.14 -3.11 7.55
C GLY A 22 -8.74 -3.26 9.02
N CYS A 23 -9.15 -2.30 9.85
CA CYS A 23 -9.11 -2.40 11.31
C CYS A 23 -10.43 -1.87 11.89
N GLY A 24 -11.37 -2.78 12.16
CA GLY A 24 -12.72 -2.39 12.57
C GLY A 24 -13.39 -1.47 11.51
N PRO A 25 -13.85 -0.25 11.87
CA PRO A 25 -14.46 0.68 10.94
C PRO A 25 -13.45 1.47 10.10
N PHE A 26 -12.15 1.24 10.28
CA PHE A 26 -11.09 2.00 9.61
C PHE A 26 -10.50 1.23 8.43
N THR A 27 -10.40 1.92 7.29
CA THR A 27 -9.64 1.47 6.13
C THR A 27 -8.27 2.13 6.14
N ILE A 28 -7.22 1.33 6.07
CA ILE A 28 -5.84 1.78 6.11
C ILE A 28 -5.20 1.51 4.74
N ASN A 29 -4.84 2.58 4.05
CA ASN A 29 -4.09 2.53 2.81
C ASN A 29 -2.60 2.81 3.11
N TRP A 30 -1.75 1.80 2.92
CA TRP A 30 -0.31 1.90 3.18
C TRP A 30 0.50 2.38 1.98
N LYS A 31 -0.09 2.47 0.79
CA LYS A 31 0.59 2.70 -0.49
C LYS A 31 0.13 3.98 -1.17
N ALA A 32 -0.18 5.02 -0.40
CA ALA A 32 -0.44 6.33 -0.97
C ALA A 32 0.82 6.85 -1.67
N GLN A 33 0.64 7.67 -2.71
CA GLN A 33 1.74 8.11 -3.58
C GLN A 33 2.84 8.91 -2.86
N ASP A 34 2.53 9.55 -1.72
CA ASP A 34 3.49 10.29 -0.91
C ASP A 34 4.20 9.45 0.17
N GLY A 35 4.00 8.13 0.17
CA GLY A 35 4.64 7.20 1.10
C GLY A 35 4.08 7.23 2.52
N LEU A 36 3.04 8.03 2.79
CA LEU A 36 2.40 8.09 4.09
C LEU A 36 1.12 7.25 4.10
N ALA A 37 0.83 6.59 5.23
CA ALA A 37 -0.42 5.88 5.38
C ALA A 37 -1.63 6.83 5.24
N ARG A 38 -2.79 6.30 4.88
CA ARG A 38 -4.08 7.00 4.97
C ARG A 38 -5.04 6.20 5.82
N ILE A 39 -5.73 6.87 6.73
CA ILE A 39 -6.84 6.28 7.49
C ILE A 39 -8.12 6.90 6.95
N ASN A 40 -9.02 6.09 6.40
CA ASN A 40 -10.24 6.55 5.73
C ASN A 40 -9.97 7.66 4.68
N GLY A 41 -8.86 7.53 3.95
CA GLY A 41 -8.43 8.51 2.94
C GLY A 41 -7.74 9.77 3.48
N GLN A 42 -7.72 9.97 4.81
CA GLN A 42 -7.09 11.14 5.41
C GLN A 42 -5.59 10.94 5.64
N LYS A 43 -4.82 11.99 5.35
CA LYS A 43 -3.37 12.05 5.59
C LYS A 43 -3.10 12.27 7.09
N PRO A 44 -2.10 11.60 7.68
CA PRO A 44 -1.69 11.88 9.05
C PRO A 44 -1.19 13.33 9.18
N GLU A 45 -1.61 14.01 10.24
CA GLU A 45 -1.13 15.35 10.58
C GLU A 45 0.30 15.33 11.12
N THR A 46 0.62 14.28 11.88
CA THR A 46 1.94 14.03 12.46
C THR A 46 2.31 12.56 12.34
N GLN A 47 3.60 12.27 12.18
CA GLN A 47 4.12 10.91 12.20
C GLN A 47 5.29 10.83 13.18
N LYS A 48 5.16 10.01 14.22
CA LYS A 48 6.23 9.79 15.19
C LYS A 48 7.05 8.59 14.77
N ILE A 49 8.34 8.82 14.48
CA ILE A 49 9.29 7.77 14.12
C ILE A 49 10.29 7.61 15.26
N THR A 50 10.42 6.37 15.75
CA THR A 50 11.44 5.99 16.72
C THR A 50 12.41 5.01 16.08
N PHE A 51 13.68 5.39 15.96
CA PHE A 51 14.73 4.48 15.48
C PHE A 51 15.05 3.47 16.59
N LEU A 52 14.91 2.18 16.28
CA LEU A 52 15.12 1.09 17.25
C LEU A 52 16.60 0.76 17.43
N LYS A 53 17.44 1.14 16.47
CA LYS A 53 18.89 0.95 16.49
C LYS A 53 19.59 2.31 16.39
N GLN A 54 20.16 2.62 15.23
CA GLN A 54 20.85 3.87 14.97
C GLN A 54 19.95 4.87 14.25
N LYS A 55 20.16 6.16 14.51
CA LYS A 55 19.41 7.23 13.83
C LYS A 55 19.63 7.14 12.32
N GLY A 56 18.54 7.15 11.56
CA GLY A 56 18.56 7.06 10.09
C GLY A 56 18.42 5.63 9.54
N ASP A 57 18.38 4.60 10.39
CA ASP A 57 18.08 3.22 10.00
C ASP A 57 16.56 3.04 9.81
N TYR A 58 16.04 3.44 8.63
CA TYR A 58 14.62 3.39 8.29
C TYR A 58 14.07 1.97 8.14
N ASP A 59 14.95 0.97 8.03
CA ASP A 59 14.56 -0.46 8.04
C ASP A 59 14.23 -0.93 9.47
N ASN A 60 14.63 -0.17 10.50
CA ASN A 60 14.46 -0.54 11.91
C ASN A 60 13.78 0.60 12.69
N VAL A 61 12.56 0.96 12.27
CA VAL A 61 11.75 1.99 12.93
C VAL A 61 10.48 1.42 13.56
N ASN A 62 10.06 2.04 14.66
CA ASN A 62 8.70 1.93 15.17
C ASN A 62 7.94 3.21 14.85
N ILE A 63 6.77 3.06 14.22
CA ILE A 63 5.84 4.14 13.88
C ILE A 63 4.69 4.07 14.89
N GLN A 64 4.51 5.15 15.66
CA GLN A 64 3.41 5.33 16.63
C GLN A 64 2.46 6.43 16.21
#